data_AF-A0A5N1L9J5-F1
#
_entry.id   AF-A0A5N1L9J5-F1
#
_cell.length_a   1.000
_cell.length_b   1.000
_cell.length_c   1.000
_cell.angle_alpha   90.00
_cell.angle_beta   90.00
_cell.angle_gamma   90.00
#
_symmetry.space_group_name_H-M   'P 1'
#
loop_
_entity.id
_entity.type
_entity.pdbx_description
1 polymer ?
#
loop_
_entity_poly.entity_id
_entity_poly.type
_entity_poly.pdbx_seq_one_letter_code
_entity_poly.pdbx_strand_id
1 'polypeptide(L)'
;MSQSEKQTPEKTDVPLNSFALMMFDDEEILFQYEKPVDWKDPEWIEKGRFKHDEVPLLNLEQVRLSRETNKNGLESVTLYAADLSSGDSDPGTPSTPSSGDSTDVTSSKNNSSTSLHSGYTIRFGDAQEIPEGGAHSQQQQNMYEAVVYLIDEHGLLEEIDLPYSPGFARKNCSINSIPEQPDGREMRGEKELPTGDYLFTALNKREKMDRIKDLASQVGLRVEFLGEWNK
;
A
#
# COMPACT_ATOMS: atom_id res chain seq x y z
N MET A 1 4.50 33.27 30.94
CA MET A 1 5.23 32.36 30.03
C MET A 1 4.65 30.98 30.28
N SER A 2 3.55 30.66 29.60
CA SER A 2 2.92 29.34 29.73
C SER A 2 3.82 28.34 29.01
N GLN A 3 4.24 27.32 29.75
CA GLN A 3 4.93 26.18 29.16
C GLN A 3 3.90 25.48 28.27
N SER A 4 4.10 25.53 26.95
CA SER A 4 3.35 24.69 26.02
C SER A 4 3.65 23.24 26.39
N GLU A 5 2.71 22.61 27.08
CA GLU A 5 2.72 21.19 27.36
C GLU A 5 2.84 20.47 26.00
N LYS A 6 3.85 19.61 25.84
CA LYS A 6 4.06 18.86 24.60
C LYS A 6 2.87 17.92 24.41
N GLN A 7 1.86 18.37 23.67
CA GLN A 7 0.72 17.55 23.31
C GLN A 7 1.19 16.52 22.27
N THR A 8 1.30 15.28 22.71
CA THR A 8 1.66 14.11 21.89
C THR A 8 0.49 13.13 21.89
N PRO A 9 0.30 12.31 20.84
CA PRO A 9 -0.80 11.37 20.80
C PRO A 9 -0.78 10.42 22.00
N GLU A 10 -1.91 10.27 22.69
CA GLU A 10 -1.99 9.48 23.93
C GLU A 10 -1.89 7.97 23.68
N LYS A 11 -2.36 7.51 22.51
CA LYS A 11 -2.40 6.10 22.18
C LYS A 11 -1.04 5.58 21.75
N THR A 12 -0.48 4.66 22.53
CA THR A 12 0.79 3.96 22.23
C THR A 12 0.60 2.50 21.84
N ASP A 13 -0.62 1.95 22.02
CA ASP A 13 -1.01 0.63 21.51
C ASP A 13 -1.37 0.71 20.01
N VAL A 14 -0.36 1.03 19.21
CA VAL A 14 -0.42 1.07 17.74
C VAL A 14 0.84 0.42 17.16
N PRO A 15 0.78 -0.18 15.96
CA PRO A 15 1.95 -0.76 15.32
C PRO A 15 3.10 0.26 15.14
N LEU A 16 4.34 -0.23 15.15
CA LEU A 16 5.51 0.58 14.77
C LEU A 16 5.33 1.15 13.36
N ASN A 17 5.79 2.38 13.17
CA ASN A 17 5.63 3.23 11.99
C ASN A 17 4.22 3.75 11.72
N SER A 18 3.28 3.60 12.67
CA SER A 18 1.97 4.24 12.56
C SER A 18 2.10 5.76 12.58
N PHE A 19 1.20 6.46 11.92
CA PHE A 19 1.11 7.91 11.91
C PHE A 19 -0.06 8.39 12.78
N ALA A 20 0.10 9.58 13.34
CA ALA A 20 -0.97 10.29 14.02
C ALA A 20 -0.95 11.75 13.58
N LEU A 21 -2.07 12.25 13.08
CA LEU A 21 -2.26 13.66 12.82
C LEU A 21 -3.14 14.25 13.91
N MET A 22 -2.59 15.20 14.63
CA MET A 22 -3.26 15.92 15.70
C MET A 22 -3.66 17.29 15.18
N MET A 23 -4.95 17.58 15.18
CA MET A 23 -5.52 18.84 14.74
C MET A 23 -5.93 19.67 15.96
N PHE A 24 -5.43 20.90 16.03
CA PHE A 24 -5.76 21.95 16.98
C PHE A 24 -6.41 23.14 16.24
N ASP A 25 -6.93 24.11 16.99
CA ASP A 25 -7.68 25.26 16.46
C ASP A 25 -7.08 25.91 15.21
N ASP A 26 -5.75 26.07 15.12
CA ASP A 26 -5.06 26.70 14.00
C ASP A 26 -3.84 25.93 13.46
N GLU A 27 -3.53 24.76 14.01
CA GLU A 27 -2.35 23.97 13.65
C GLU A 27 -2.67 22.49 13.53
N GLU A 28 -2.00 21.83 12.58
CA GLU A 28 -2.01 20.39 12.47
C GLU A 28 -0.60 19.83 12.59
N ILE A 29 -0.42 18.82 13.43
CA ILE A 29 0.88 18.24 13.73
C ILE A 29 0.85 16.76 13.38
N LEU A 30 1.81 16.36 12.55
CA LEU A 30 1.98 14.98 12.16
C LEU A 30 3.05 14.31 13.03
N PHE A 31 2.71 13.16 13.58
CA PHE A 31 3.60 12.29 14.34
C PHE A 31 3.71 10.92 13.67
N GLN A 32 4.85 10.25 13.89
CA GLN A 32 5.06 8.85 13.53
C GLN A 32 5.53 8.08 14.78
N TYR A 33 4.94 6.92 15.03
CA TYR A 33 5.27 6.06 16.15
C TYR A 33 6.48 5.22 15.81
N GLU A 34 7.65 5.62 16.29
CA GLU A 34 8.92 5.02 15.88
C GLU A 34 9.67 4.49 17.10
N LYS A 35 10.57 3.54 16.83
CA LYS A 35 11.56 3.10 17.81
C LYS A 35 12.90 3.77 17.49
N PRO A 36 13.26 4.88 18.16
CA PRO A 36 14.43 5.67 17.76
C PRO A 36 15.75 4.92 17.95
N VAL A 37 15.80 4.01 18.92
CA VAL A 37 16.93 3.11 19.16
C VAL A 37 16.45 1.76 19.70
N ASP A 38 17.18 0.68 19.41
CA ASP A 38 16.77 -0.71 19.72
C ASP A 38 16.53 -1.00 21.21
N TRP A 39 17.09 -0.18 22.11
CA TRP A 39 17.00 -0.34 23.57
C TRP A 39 16.01 0.62 24.24
N LYS A 40 15.32 1.46 23.48
CA LYS A 40 14.31 2.41 23.99
C LYS A 40 12.92 2.00 23.51
N ASP A 41 11.91 2.25 24.33
CA ASP A 41 10.52 2.01 23.95
C ASP A 41 10.12 2.94 22.79
N PRO A 42 9.19 2.51 21.93
CA PRO A 42 8.73 3.33 20.82
C PRO A 42 7.96 4.56 21.32
N GLU A 43 8.20 5.69 20.67
CA GLU A 43 7.61 6.99 21.03
C GLU A 43 7.10 7.72 19.78
N TRP A 44 6.16 8.64 19.99
CA TRP A 44 5.67 9.51 18.92
C TRP A 44 6.70 10.57 18.59
N ILE A 45 7.17 10.57 17.34
CA ILE A 45 8.14 11.51 16.81
C ILE A 45 7.43 12.47 15.87
N GLU A 46 7.50 13.78 16.14
CA GLU A 46 6.97 14.83 15.26
C GLU A 46 7.71 14.80 13.91
N LYS A 47 6.95 14.70 12.83
CA LYS A 47 7.46 14.69 11.44
C LYS A 47 7.23 16.00 10.71
N GLY A 48 6.21 16.77 11.11
CA GLY A 48 5.93 18.06 10.50
C GLY A 48 4.75 18.77 11.15
N ARG A 49 4.68 20.07 10.90
CA ARG A 49 3.55 20.95 11.24
C ARG A 49 3.00 21.54 9.97
N PHE A 50 1.68 21.53 9.86
CA PHE A 50 0.93 21.98 8.70
C PHE A 50 -0.09 23.01 9.14
N LYS A 51 -0.41 23.93 8.24
CA LYS A 51 -1.61 24.76 8.35
C LYS A 51 -2.79 23.97 7.78
N HIS A 52 -4.00 24.29 8.22
CA HIS A 52 -5.26 23.57 7.93
C HIS A 52 -5.55 23.33 6.43
N ASP A 53 -4.87 24.06 5.52
CA ASP A 53 -4.99 23.99 4.06
C ASP A 53 -3.80 23.31 3.34
N GLU A 54 -2.73 22.98 4.06
CA GLU A 54 -1.48 22.39 3.52
C GLU A 54 -1.26 20.93 3.97
N VAL A 55 -2.30 20.34 4.56
CA VAL A 55 -2.21 19.04 5.23
C VAL A 55 -2.13 17.92 4.19
N PRO A 56 -1.15 17.00 4.32
CA PRO A 56 -1.14 15.79 3.50
C PRO A 56 -2.41 14.97 3.77
N LEU A 57 -3.16 14.64 2.71
CA LEU A 57 -4.33 13.77 2.77
C LEU A 57 -3.94 12.44 3.44
N LEU A 58 -4.43 12.14 4.64
CA LEU A 58 -4.19 10.82 5.23
C LEU A 58 -5.03 9.78 4.49
N ASN A 59 -4.43 8.61 4.21
CA ASN A 59 -5.20 7.49 3.69
C ASN A 59 -5.84 6.76 4.87
N LEU A 60 -7.14 6.94 5.02
CA LEU A 60 -7.90 6.73 6.27
C LEU A 60 -8.58 5.34 6.32
N GLU A 61 -7.87 4.26 5.97
CA GLU A 61 -8.45 2.90 5.99
C GLU A 61 -8.68 2.33 7.41
N GLN A 62 -8.15 2.96 8.47
CA GLN A 62 -8.37 2.57 9.87
C GLN A 62 -8.49 3.77 10.81
N VAL A 63 -9.45 4.66 10.56
CA VAL A 63 -9.69 5.81 11.45
C VAL A 63 -10.28 5.35 12.78
N ARG A 64 -9.51 5.50 13.86
CA ARG A 64 -10.07 5.66 15.21
C ARG A 64 -10.03 7.14 15.55
N LEU A 65 -11.21 7.76 15.56
CA LEU A 65 -11.39 9.15 15.94
C LEU A 65 -11.33 9.26 17.47
N SER A 66 -10.32 9.95 18.00
CA SER A 66 -10.36 10.43 19.38
C SER A 66 -10.71 11.91 19.37
N ARG A 67 -11.80 12.26 20.06
CA ARG A 67 -12.29 13.64 20.18
C ARG A 67 -12.32 14.00 21.65
N GLU A 68 -11.44 14.91 22.09
CA GLU A 68 -11.53 15.51 23.41
C GLU A 68 -12.31 16.82 23.35
N THR A 69 -13.24 16.98 24.30
CA THR A 69 -14.11 18.16 24.38
C THR A 69 -13.97 18.77 25.78
N ASN A 70 -13.43 19.98 25.89
CA ASN A 70 -13.45 20.73 27.14
C ASN A 70 -14.75 21.57 27.26
N LYS A 71 -14.92 22.29 28.38
CA LYS A 71 -16.16 23.02 28.73
C LYS A 71 -16.59 24.11 27.73
N ASN A 72 -15.74 24.47 26.76
CA ASN A 72 -16.01 25.49 25.76
C ASN A 72 -16.16 24.95 24.32
N GLY A 73 -16.10 23.62 24.13
CA GLY A 73 -16.21 22.98 22.82
C GLY A 73 -14.83 22.64 22.23
N LEU A 74 -14.69 21.36 21.83
CA LEU A 74 -13.62 20.70 21.06
C LEU A 74 -12.19 21.23 21.22
N GLU A 75 -11.31 20.48 21.90
CA GLU A 75 -9.91 20.89 22.14
C GLU A 75 -8.92 20.27 21.16
N SER A 76 -9.13 19.02 20.74
CA SER A 76 -8.31 18.41 19.69
C SER A 76 -9.02 17.23 19.02
N VAL A 77 -8.64 16.96 17.77
CA VAL A 77 -9.01 15.74 17.06
C VAL A 77 -7.73 15.04 16.63
N THR A 78 -7.52 13.82 17.10
CA THR A 78 -6.39 13.00 16.68
C THR A 78 -6.86 11.89 15.75
N LEU A 79 -6.28 11.86 14.55
CA LEU A 79 -6.46 10.83 13.55
C LEU A 79 -5.24 9.91 13.56
N TYR A 80 -5.46 8.62 13.79
CA TYR A 80 -4.41 7.61 13.66
C TYR A 80 -4.54 6.93 12.29
N ALA A 81 -3.42 6.79 11.59
CA ALA A 81 -3.33 6.09 10.31
C ALA A 81 -2.08 5.20 10.30
N ALA A 82 -2.05 4.19 9.45
CA ALA A 82 -0.84 3.40 9.25
C ALA A 82 0.09 4.01 8.18
N ASP A 83 -0.38 5.00 7.40
CA ASP A 83 0.37 5.66 6.33
C ASP A 83 -0.14 7.09 6.02
N LEU A 84 0.64 7.89 5.29
CA LEU A 84 0.35 9.27 4.87
C LEU A 84 0.31 9.39 3.34
N SER A 85 -0.64 10.14 2.77
CA SER A 85 -0.58 10.56 1.36
C SER A 85 -0.31 12.07 1.24
N SER A 86 0.66 12.46 0.42
CA SER A 86 0.94 13.87 0.14
C SER A 86 0.00 14.38 -0.95
N GLY A 87 -0.96 15.23 -0.57
CA GLY A 87 -1.89 15.87 -1.50
C GLY A 87 -1.29 17.15 -2.08
N ASP A 88 -0.86 17.12 -3.34
CA ASP A 88 -0.60 18.35 -4.11
C ASP A 88 -1.93 18.81 -4.74
N SER A 89 -2.49 19.89 -4.20
CA SER A 89 -3.57 20.64 -4.84
C SER A 89 -2.95 21.64 -5.81
N ASP A 90 -3.09 21.43 -7.13
CA ASP A 90 -2.82 22.50 -8.11
C ASP A 90 -4.13 23.26 -8.43
N PRO A 91 -4.21 24.57 -8.11
CA PRO A 91 -5.41 25.37 -8.33
C PRO A 91 -5.43 25.91 -9.76
N GLY A 92 -6.31 25.35 -10.59
CA GLY A 92 -6.90 26.08 -11.69
C GLY A 92 -6.89 25.35 -13.01
N THR A 93 -8.08 25.12 -13.58
CA THR A 93 -8.49 25.70 -14.86
C THR A 93 -10.02 25.54 -14.97
N PRO A 94 -10.78 26.59 -15.33
CA PRO A 94 -12.24 26.59 -15.30
C PRO A 94 -12.85 25.74 -16.41
N SER A 95 -13.98 25.11 -16.08
CA SER A 95 -14.86 24.42 -17.03
C SER A 95 -15.39 25.39 -18.09
N THR A 96 -15.38 24.98 -19.36
CA THR A 96 -16.37 25.47 -20.34
C THR A 96 -16.66 24.37 -21.38
N PRO A 97 -17.94 24.13 -21.73
CA PRO A 97 -18.34 23.04 -22.62
C PRO A 97 -18.49 23.47 -24.10
N SER A 98 -18.44 22.44 -24.96
CA SER A 98 -19.17 22.27 -26.23
C SER A 98 -18.46 22.49 -27.59
N SER A 99 -18.42 21.36 -28.34
CA SER A 99 -18.76 21.16 -29.76
C SER A 99 -17.85 21.67 -30.89
N GLY A 100 -17.49 20.74 -31.81
CA GLY A 100 -17.30 21.04 -33.24
C GLY A 100 -16.24 20.24 -34.00
N ASP A 101 -16.62 19.04 -34.46
CA ASP A 101 -16.35 18.35 -35.75
C ASP A 101 -15.03 18.52 -36.58
N SER A 102 -14.49 17.35 -36.96
CA SER A 102 -13.82 16.92 -38.23
C SER A 102 -12.62 17.66 -38.87
N THR A 103 -11.43 17.04 -38.90
CA THR A 103 -10.85 16.23 -40.02
C THR A 103 -9.31 16.16 -40.03
N ASP A 104 -8.82 14.92 -40.02
CA ASP A 104 -7.77 14.28 -40.85
C ASP A 104 -6.24 14.63 -40.82
N VAL A 105 -5.48 13.51 -40.83
CA VAL A 105 -4.05 13.19 -41.10
C VAL A 105 -2.90 13.97 -40.41
N THR A 106 -2.14 13.27 -39.56
CA THR A 106 -0.76 12.77 -39.85
C THR A 106 0.06 12.62 -38.57
N SER A 107 0.49 11.38 -38.32
CA SER A 107 1.70 10.94 -37.62
C SER A 107 2.32 11.87 -36.58
N SER A 108 2.20 11.53 -35.30
CA SER A 108 3.35 11.35 -34.39
C SER A 108 2.89 11.06 -32.97
N LYS A 109 3.54 10.04 -32.38
CA LYS A 109 3.62 9.73 -30.95
C LYS A 109 2.29 9.35 -30.30
N ASN A 110 2.05 8.04 -30.27
CA ASN A 110 1.14 7.43 -29.30
C ASN A 110 1.54 7.93 -27.90
N ASN A 111 0.77 8.89 -27.39
CA ASN A 111 0.69 9.19 -25.98
C ASN A 111 0.20 7.91 -25.32
N SER A 112 1.13 7.16 -24.73
CA SER A 112 0.80 6.31 -23.61
C SER A 112 0.12 7.23 -22.60
N SER A 113 -1.18 7.06 -22.40
CA SER A 113 -1.87 7.51 -21.21
C SER A 113 -1.24 6.77 -20.04
N THR A 114 -0.05 7.22 -19.62
CA THR A 114 0.55 6.90 -18.33
C THR A 114 -0.38 7.50 -17.30
N SER A 115 -1.44 6.76 -16.98
CA SER A 115 -2.03 6.80 -15.66
C SER A 115 -0.85 6.76 -14.70
N LEU A 116 -0.66 7.86 -13.96
CA LEU A 116 0.33 7.97 -12.92
C LEU A 116 -0.14 7.06 -11.78
N HIS A 117 0.14 5.76 -11.92
CA HIS A 117 -0.14 4.80 -10.87
C HIS A 117 0.77 5.15 -9.69
N SER A 118 0.20 5.79 -8.68
CA SER A 118 0.85 6.01 -7.41
C SER A 118 0.75 4.72 -6.59
N GLY A 119 1.89 4.18 -6.11
CA GLY A 119 1.93 2.90 -5.40
C GLY A 119 2.32 1.70 -6.27
N TYR A 120 1.92 0.50 -5.87
CA TYR A 120 2.44 -0.77 -6.38
C TYR A 120 1.43 -1.55 -7.23
N THR A 121 1.05 -1.06 -8.41
CA THR A 121 0.03 -1.76 -9.22
C THR A 121 0.58 -2.93 -10.03
N ILE A 122 -0.13 -4.05 -10.02
CA ILE A 122 0.08 -5.25 -10.83
C ILE A 122 -1.04 -5.30 -11.87
N ARG A 123 -0.69 -5.38 -13.16
CA ARG A 123 -1.66 -5.53 -14.25
C ARG A 123 -1.45 -6.85 -14.98
N PHE A 124 -2.51 -7.64 -15.09
CA PHE A 124 -2.52 -8.89 -15.82
C PHE A 124 -2.90 -8.69 -17.29
N GLY A 125 -2.56 -9.68 -18.12
CA GLY A 125 -2.78 -9.63 -19.58
C GLY A 125 -4.25 -9.60 -20.01
N ASP A 126 -5.17 -9.94 -19.11
CA ASP A 126 -6.63 -9.86 -19.24
C ASP A 126 -7.20 -8.50 -18.79
N ALA A 127 -6.31 -7.54 -18.49
CA ALA A 127 -6.62 -6.20 -17.98
C ALA A 127 -7.10 -6.14 -16.52
N GLN A 128 -7.05 -7.24 -15.75
CA GLN A 128 -7.22 -7.14 -14.31
C GLN A 128 -6.07 -6.33 -13.69
N GLU A 129 -6.42 -5.38 -12.83
CA GLU A 129 -5.47 -4.59 -12.06
C GLU A 129 -5.61 -4.87 -10.56
N ILE A 130 -4.48 -4.96 -9.87
CA ILE A 130 -4.39 -5.16 -8.43
C ILE A 130 -3.44 -4.12 -7.83
N PRO A 131 -3.91 -3.33 -6.85
CA PRO A 131 -5.30 -3.23 -6.42
C PRO A 131 -6.17 -2.58 -7.50
N GLU A 132 -7.47 -2.85 -7.46
CA GLU A 132 -8.45 -2.20 -8.32
C GLU A 132 -8.42 -0.68 -8.09
N GLY A 133 -8.42 0.12 -9.16
CA GLY A 133 -8.40 1.58 -9.06
C GLY A 133 -7.04 2.21 -8.72
N GLY A 134 -5.95 1.44 -8.68
CA GLY A 134 -4.59 1.98 -8.58
C GLY A 134 -4.18 2.50 -7.20
N ALA A 135 -4.73 1.92 -6.13
CA ALA A 135 -4.50 2.34 -4.75
C ALA A 135 -3.05 2.14 -4.22
N HIS A 136 -2.66 3.00 -3.26
CA HIS A 136 -1.44 2.90 -2.45
C HIS A 136 -1.48 1.68 -1.54
N SER A 137 -1.01 0.55 -2.05
CA SER A 137 -1.14 -0.76 -1.42
C SER A 137 0.23 -1.37 -1.20
N GLN A 138 0.40 -2.13 -0.11
CA GLN A 138 1.70 -2.68 0.27
C GLN A 138 2.11 -3.82 -0.66
N GLN A 139 3.38 -3.88 -1.07
CA GLN A 139 3.90 -4.92 -1.96
C GLN A 139 3.51 -6.35 -1.56
N GLN A 140 3.46 -6.64 -0.24
CA GLN A 140 3.05 -7.94 0.28
C GLN A 140 1.56 -8.21 0.08
N GLN A 141 0.73 -7.19 0.31
CA GLN A 141 -0.72 -7.28 0.11
C GLN A 141 -1.05 -7.48 -1.36
N ASN A 142 -0.40 -6.75 -2.27
CA ASN A 142 -0.66 -6.90 -3.70
C ASN A 142 -0.18 -8.23 -4.24
N MET A 143 0.93 -8.73 -3.71
CA MET A 143 1.36 -10.09 -4.02
C MET A 143 0.33 -11.12 -3.55
N TYR A 144 -0.22 -10.95 -2.35
CA TYR A 144 -1.27 -11.83 -1.83
C TYR A 144 -2.52 -11.78 -2.71
N GLU A 145 -3.06 -10.60 -2.97
CA GLU A 145 -4.25 -10.41 -3.81
C GLU A 145 -4.03 -10.91 -5.24
N ALA A 146 -2.84 -10.71 -5.80
CA ALA A 146 -2.46 -11.27 -7.10
C ALA A 146 -2.50 -12.79 -7.11
N VAL A 147 -2.03 -13.45 -6.06
CA VAL A 147 -2.07 -14.92 -6.00
C VAL A 147 -3.50 -15.40 -5.77
N VAL A 148 -4.29 -14.73 -4.92
CA VAL A 148 -5.72 -15.04 -4.74
C VAL A 148 -6.47 -14.92 -6.07
N TYR A 149 -6.26 -13.85 -6.83
CA TYR A 149 -6.84 -13.68 -8.16
C TYR A 149 -6.48 -14.83 -9.12
N LEU A 150 -5.21 -15.23 -9.16
CA LEU A 150 -4.77 -16.34 -10.00
C LEU A 150 -5.38 -17.69 -9.58
N ILE A 151 -5.61 -17.89 -8.28
CA ILE A 151 -6.27 -19.10 -7.75
C ILE A 151 -7.75 -19.10 -8.13
N ASP A 152 -8.46 -18.03 -7.81
CA ASP A 152 -9.93 -17.97 -7.90
C ASP A 152 -10.42 -17.90 -9.35
N GLU A 153 -9.76 -17.08 -10.19
CA GLU A 153 -10.25 -16.80 -11.55
C GLU A 153 -9.55 -17.66 -12.62
N HIS A 154 -8.34 -18.16 -12.34
CA HIS A 154 -7.53 -18.90 -13.31
C HIS A 154 -7.12 -20.30 -12.86
N GLY A 155 -7.57 -20.77 -11.70
CA GLY A 155 -7.33 -22.14 -11.24
C GLY A 155 -5.86 -22.46 -11.00
N LEU A 156 -5.05 -21.49 -10.54
CA LEU A 156 -3.59 -21.64 -10.39
C LEU A 156 -3.16 -22.94 -9.67
N LEU A 157 -3.87 -23.38 -8.63
CA LEU A 157 -3.52 -24.59 -7.88
C LEU A 157 -3.77 -25.89 -8.65
N GLU A 158 -4.52 -25.86 -9.75
CA GLU A 158 -4.70 -27.00 -10.65
C GLU A 158 -3.52 -27.18 -11.61
N GLU A 159 -2.76 -26.10 -11.86
CA GLU A 159 -1.63 -26.07 -12.80
C GLU A 159 -0.26 -26.25 -12.14
N ILE A 160 -0.19 -26.25 -10.80
CA ILE A 160 1.07 -26.37 -10.05
C ILE A 160 1.03 -27.49 -9.01
N ASP A 161 2.18 -28.15 -8.81
CA ASP A 161 2.36 -29.11 -7.73
C ASP A 161 2.89 -28.43 -6.46
N LEU A 162 2.29 -28.75 -5.30
CA LEU A 162 2.74 -28.26 -4.00
C LEU A 162 3.76 -29.23 -3.34
N PRO A 163 4.84 -28.73 -2.70
CA PRO A 163 5.22 -27.33 -2.56
C PRO A 163 5.73 -26.74 -3.88
N TYR A 164 5.14 -25.64 -4.33
CA TYR A 164 5.51 -25.05 -5.59
C TYR A 164 6.75 -24.16 -5.43
N SER A 165 7.78 -24.38 -6.23
CA SER A 165 9.00 -23.55 -6.26
C SER A 165 9.41 -23.26 -7.70
N PRO A 166 9.49 -21.99 -8.12
CA PRO A 166 10.09 -21.60 -9.39
C PRO A 166 11.51 -22.16 -9.49
N GLY A 167 11.95 -22.52 -10.70
CA GLY A 167 13.30 -23.06 -10.91
C GLY A 167 14.44 -22.13 -10.51
N PHE A 168 14.19 -20.82 -10.40
CA PHE A 168 15.15 -19.83 -9.90
C PHE A 168 15.13 -19.67 -8.36
N ALA A 169 14.07 -20.13 -7.69
CA ALA A 169 13.94 -20.04 -6.24
C ALA A 169 14.67 -21.21 -5.59
N ARG A 170 15.91 -20.96 -5.11
CA ARG A 170 16.80 -22.03 -4.65
C ARG A 170 16.30 -22.80 -3.43
N LYS A 171 15.85 -22.09 -2.40
CA LYS A 171 15.60 -22.67 -1.07
C LYS A 171 14.19 -22.41 -0.53
N ASN A 172 13.42 -21.57 -1.22
CA ASN A 172 12.13 -21.11 -0.70
C ASN A 172 11.04 -21.47 -1.71
N CYS A 173 9.98 -22.14 -1.25
CA CYS A 173 8.77 -22.35 -2.03
C CYS A 173 7.89 -21.10 -2.02
N SER A 174 6.98 -21.05 -3.00
CA SER A 174 6.02 -19.99 -3.27
C SER A 174 4.80 -20.22 -2.42
N ILE A 175 4.22 -21.39 -2.66
CA ILE A 175 2.98 -21.86 -2.09
C ILE A 175 3.26 -23.25 -1.56
N ASN A 176 2.75 -23.54 -0.37
CA ASN A 176 2.82 -24.86 0.23
C ASN A 176 1.55 -25.14 1.04
N SER A 177 1.18 -26.40 1.21
CA SER A 177 0.01 -26.81 2.00
C SER A 177 0.24 -26.73 3.51
N ILE A 178 1.48 -26.42 3.93
CA ILE A 178 1.88 -26.23 5.34
C ILE A 178 2.77 -24.98 5.43
N PRO A 179 2.85 -24.31 6.59
CA PRO A 179 3.65 -23.09 6.78
C PRO A 179 5.16 -23.37 6.95
N GLU A 180 5.70 -24.28 6.13
CA GLU A 180 7.09 -24.70 6.13
C GLU A 180 7.69 -24.66 4.72
N GLN A 181 8.99 -24.44 4.63
CA GLN A 181 9.77 -24.54 3.41
C GLN A 181 10.09 -26.01 3.09
N PRO A 182 10.45 -26.38 1.84
CA PRO A 182 10.76 -27.77 1.49
C PRO A 182 11.96 -28.36 2.26
N ASP A 183 12.80 -27.51 2.86
CA ASP A 183 13.92 -27.92 3.70
C ASP A 183 13.57 -28.02 5.21
N GLY A 184 12.28 -27.90 5.56
CA GLY A 184 11.76 -28.01 6.93
C GLY A 184 11.93 -26.73 7.76
N ARG A 185 12.44 -25.63 7.19
CA ARG A 185 12.45 -24.34 7.89
C ARG A 185 11.05 -23.72 7.90
N GLU A 186 10.72 -23.01 8.96
CA GLU A 186 9.50 -22.20 9.05
C GLU A 186 9.38 -21.18 7.90
N MET A 187 8.19 -21.05 7.31
CA MET A 187 7.89 -20.11 6.22
C MET A 187 7.65 -18.68 6.74
N ARG A 188 8.58 -18.09 7.49
CA ARG A 188 8.36 -16.80 8.18
C ARG A 188 7.81 -15.68 7.28
N GLY A 189 6.64 -15.15 7.63
CA GLY A 189 5.95 -14.11 6.84
C GLY A 189 5.14 -14.71 5.70
N GLU A 190 4.65 -15.92 5.93
CA GLU A 190 3.58 -16.55 5.20
C GLU A 190 2.26 -15.78 5.34
N LYS A 191 1.42 -15.91 4.33
CA LYS A 191 0.03 -15.49 4.33
C LYS A 191 -0.82 -16.70 3.98
N GLU A 192 -1.81 -16.98 4.79
CA GLU A 192 -2.78 -18.05 4.52
C GLU A 192 -3.71 -17.62 3.37
N LEU A 193 -3.79 -18.47 2.36
CA LEU A 193 -4.66 -18.31 1.19
C LEU A 193 -6.08 -18.81 1.53
N PRO A 194 -7.11 -18.35 0.80
CA PRO A 194 -8.49 -18.81 1.01
C PRO A 194 -8.69 -20.33 0.93
N THR A 195 -7.79 -21.03 0.24
CA THR A 195 -7.78 -22.49 0.09
C THR A 195 -7.24 -23.25 1.31
N GLY A 196 -6.62 -22.53 2.26
CA GLY A 196 -5.90 -23.11 3.41
C GLY A 196 -4.41 -23.38 3.15
N ASP A 197 -3.92 -23.08 1.94
CA ASP A 197 -2.48 -23.12 1.63
C ASP A 197 -1.76 -21.85 2.10
N TYR A 198 -0.44 -21.87 2.10
CA TYR A 198 0.41 -20.80 2.62
C TYR A 198 1.28 -20.19 1.52
N LEU A 199 1.15 -18.88 1.31
CA LEU A 199 1.96 -18.07 0.39
C LEU A 199 3.12 -17.41 1.12
N PHE A 200 4.34 -17.62 0.65
CA PHE A 200 5.52 -16.93 1.19
C PHE A 200 5.64 -15.49 0.66
N THR A 201 5.43 -14.49 1.54
CA THR A 201 5.44 -13.06 1.15
C THR A 201 6.65 -12.26 1.64
N ALA A 202 7.47 -12.83 2.52
CA ALA A 202 8.69 -12.20 3.06
C ALA A 202 9.87 -12.24 2.06
N LEU A 203 9.62 -11.74 0.86
CA LEU A 203 10.57 -11.63 -0.25
C LEU A 203 11.00 -10.17 -0.42
N ASN A 204 12.17 -9.94 -1.01
CA ASN A 204 12.50 -8.58 -1.45
C ASN A 204 11.62 -8.18 -2.65
N LYS A 205 11.58 -6.88 -2.98
CA LYS A 205 10.73 -6.34 -4.05
C LYS A 205 10.89 -7.07 -5.38
N ARG A 206 12.12 -7.32 -5.81
CA ARG A 206 12.41 -8.00 -7.08
C ARG A 206 11.93 -9.45 -7.04
N GLU A 207 12.19 -10.16 -5.95
CA GLU A 207 11.74 -11.54 -5.77
C GLU A 207 10.22 -11.66 -5.79
N LYS A 208 9.47 -10.70 -5.21
CA LYS A 208 8.01 -10.67 -5.33
C LYS A 208 7.56 -10.56 -6.78
N MET A 209 8.15 -9.63 -7.54
CA MET A 209 7.83 -9.44 -8.96
C MET A 209 8.14 -10.70 -9.77
N ASP A 210 9.32 -11.30 -9.57
CA ASP A 210 9.71 -12.53 -10.26
C ASP A 210 8.76 -13.68 -9.89
N ARG A 211 8.29 -13.75 -8.65
CA ARG A 211 7.34 -14.76 -8.20
C ARG A 211 5.96 -14.62 -8.82
N ILE A 212 5.41 -13.41 -8.83
CA ILE A 212 4.10 -13.13 -9.41
C ILE A 212 4.12 -13.42 -10.92
N LYS A 213 5.19 -13.05 -11.62
CA LYS A 213 5.36 -13.37 -13.05
C LYS A 213 5.37 -14.88 -13.29
N ASP A 214 6.12 -15.59 -12.48
CA ASP A 214 6.26 -17.04 -12.60
C ASP A 214 4.92 -17.75 -12.37
N LEU A 215 4.20 -17.40 -11.30
CA LEU A 215 2.88 -17.96 -11.00
C LEU A 215 1.86 -17.63 -12.10
N ALA A 216 1.79 -16.37 -12.55
CA ALA A 216 0.91 -15.98 -13.63
C ALA A 216 1.22 -16.73 -14.95
N SER A 217 2.49 -17.04 -15.20
CA SER A 217 2.89 -17.78 -16.39
C SER A 217 2.42 -19.24 -16.38
N GLN A 218 2.20 -19.85 -15.20
CA GLN A 218 1.65 -21.21 -15.09
C GLN A 218 0.23 -21.28 -15.64
N VAL A 219 -0.55 -20.20 -15.49
CA VAL A 219 -1.92 -20.09 -16.03
C VAL A 219 -1.99 -19.31 -17.35
N GLY A 220 -0.84 -19.12 -18.03
CA GLY A 220 -0.80 -18.48 -19.35
C GLY A 220 -0.99 -16.96 -19.37
N LEU A 221 -0.95 -16.29 -18.21
CA LEU A 221 -1.06 -14.83 -18.12
C LEU A 221 0.31 -14.16 -18.17
N ARG A 222 0.32 -12.94 -18.72
CA ARG A 222 1.44 -12.00 -18.60
C ARG A 222 1.13 -11.00 -17.51
N VAL A 223 2.19 -10.44 -16.91
CA VAL A 223 2.08 -9.45 -15.84
C VAL A 223 2.96 -8.25 -16.14
N GLU A 224 2.40 -7.07 -15.94
CA GLU A 224 3.08 -5.79 -15.95
C GLU A 224 3.04 -5.17 -14.55
N PHE A 225 4.12 -4.50 -14.17
CA PHE A 225 4.26 -3.88 -12.86
C PHE A 225 4.41 -2.36 -13.06
N LEU A 226 3.48 -1.61 -12.50
CA LEU A 226 3.35 -0.17 -12.70
C LEU A 226 3.69 0.60 -11.41
N GLY A 227 3.93 1.90 -11.54
CA GLY A 227 4.23 2.76 -10.40
C GLY A 227 5.56 2.42 -9.72
N GLU A 228 5.52 2.27 -8.40
CA GLU A 228 6.70 2.18 -7.53
C GLU A 228 7.43 0.83 -7.62
N TRP A 229 6.90 -0.14 -8.36
CA TRP A 229 7.64 -1.36 -8.70
C TRP A 229 8.91 -1.07 -9.52
N ASN A 230 9.02 0.08 -10.16
CA ASN A 230 10.16 0.43 -11.03
C ASN A 230 11.11 1.49 -10.46
N LYS A 231 10.85 1.99 -9.23
CA LYS A 231 11.73 2.92 -8.50
C LYS A 231 12.79 2.19 -7.67
#